data_AF-A0A162P7I9-F1
#
_entry.id   AF-A0A162P7I9-F1
#
_cell.length_a   1.000
_cell.length_b   1.000
_cell.length_c   1.000
_cell.angle_alpha   90.00
_cell.angle_beta   90.00
_cell.angle_gamma   90.00
#
_symmetry.space_group_name_H-M   'P 1'
#
loop_
_entity.id
_entity.type
_entity.pdbx_description
1 polymer ?
#
loop_
_entity_poly.entity_id
_entity_poly.type
_entity_poly.pdbx_seq_one_letter_code
_entity_poly.pdbx_strand_id
1 'polypeptide(L)'
;MTPDKNIVSELKELAPVLVGLQETMPYQPPVGYFAEFPDKMLQRVRLEQTTGEINKPAPVSPGDEISSLSPLLAGLSKKMPFRVPEGYFEISAGSVLATADRIMPYQVPADYFEQFPVQVLQKIRQEPRSSEARVISIKKTWLKYAVAAAVAGILAIAGWMYQQPAAEQPGISPAFVKQLNAEMQQISDEAILEFSNPTSSIYFGTAGITADDLSPSDIHDLLSDVSDDALQHYLQEFNGKSTSTLN
;
A
#
# COMPACT_ATOMS: atom_id res chain seq x y z
N MET A 1 32.24 -4.66 -21.41
CA MET A 1 31.38 -4.45 -20.23
C MET A 1 32.27 -4.57 -19.01
N THR A 2 32.70 -3.45 -18.43
CA THR A 2 33.29 -3.48 -17.09
C THR A 2 32.18 -3.85 -16.09
N PRO A 3 32.42 -4.77 -15.16
CA PRO A 3 31.40 -5.20 -14.20
C PRO A 3 31.00 -4.02 -13.32
N ASP A 4 29.70 -3.87 -13.05
CA ASP A 4 29.17 -2.82 -12.18
C ASP A 4 29.91 -2.86 -10.83
N LYS A 5 30.58 -1.75 -10.51
CA LYS A 5 31.22 -1.57 -9.21
C LYS A 5 30.11 -1.63 -8.16
N ASN A 6 30.27 -2.55 -7.23
CA ASN A 6 29.30 -2.73 -6.16
C ASN A 6 29.35 -1.49 -5.24
N ILE A 7 28.21 -0.92 -4.82
CA ILE A 7 28.14 0.36 -4.06
C ILE A 7 29.08 0.35 -2.83
N VAL A 8 29.27 -0.81 -2.21
CA VAL A 8 30.19 -1.01 -1.07
C VAL A 8 31.65 -0.70 -1.44
N SER A 9 32.07 -1.03 -2.68
CA SER A 9 33.43 -0.79 -3.16
C SER A 9 33.69 0.70 -3.44
N GLU A 10 32.70 1.42 -3.97
CA GLU A 10 32.79 2.86 -4.19
C GLU A 10 32.77 3.64 -2.88
N LEU A 11 31.91 3.27 -1.93
CA LEU A 11 31.87 3.89 -0.60
C LEU A 11 33.17 3.68 0.16
N LYS A 12 33.83 2.54 -0.01
CA LYS A 12 35.17 2.28 0.57
C LYS A 12 36.26 3.16 -0.04
N GLU A 13 36.17 3.44 -1.34
CA GLU A 13 37.12 4.29 -2.06
C GLU A 13 36.93 5.78 -1.72
N LEU A 14 35.67 6.22 -1.60
CA LEU A 14 35.31 7.63 -1.41
C LEU A 14 35.27 8.06 0.08
N ALA A 15 34.82 7.18 0.97
CA ALA A 15 34.58 7.53 2.37
C ALA A 15 34.75 6.29 3.28
N PRO A 16 36.00 5.84 3.54
CA PRO A 16 36.27 4.61 4.30
C PRO A 16 35.70 4.62 5.73
N VAL A 17 35.46 5.81 6.30
CA VAL A 17 34.81 5.99 7.61
C VAL A 17 33.35 5.52 7.61
N LEU A 18 32.65 5.65 6.47
CA LEU A 18 31.25 5.25 6.35
C LEU A 18 31.05 3.74 6.22
N VAL A 19 32.10 2.99 5.82
CA VAL A 19 32.03 1.53 5.68
C VAL A 19 31.90 0.80 7.02
N GLY A 20 32.39 1.42 8.10
CA GLY A 20 32.31 0.89 9.46
C GLY A 20 31.15 1.46 10.29
N LEU A 21 30.40 2.43 9.76
CA LEU A 21 29.30 3.06 10.47
C LEU A 21 28.06 2.16 10.34
N GLN A 22 27.59 1.63 11.47
CA GLN A 22 26.34 0.88 11.48
C GLN A 22 25.21 1.82 11.07
N GLU A 23 24.49 1.49 10.01
CA GLU A 23 23.34 2.25 9.50
C GLU A 23 22.18 2.12 10.49
N THR A 24 22.29 2.82 11.62
CA THR A 24 21.22 2.93 12.59
C THR A 24 20.32 4.06 12.10
N MET A 25 19.16 3.73 11.55
CA MET A 25 18.13 4.74 11.32
C MET A 25 17.62 5.20 12.69
N PRO A 26 18.04 6.39 13.19
CA PRO A 26 17.77 6.79 14.58
C PRO A 26 16.29 7.12 14.79
N TYR A 27 15.53 7.27 13.71
CA TYR A 27 14.10 7.52 13.70
C TYR A 27 13.42 6.38 12.97
N GLN A 28 12.82 5.47 13.74
CA GLN A 28 11.88 4.50 13.21
C GLN A 28 10.49 4.85 13.73
N PRO A 29 9.46 4.78 12.86
CA PRO A 29 8.09 4.94 13.33
C PRO A 29 7.74 3.78 14.27
N PRO A 30 6.79 4.00 15.20
CA PRO A 30 6.27 2.93 16.04
C PRO A 30 5.79 1.74 15.20
N VAL A 31 5.96 0.53 15.76
CA VAL A 31 5.46 -0.70 15.14
C VAL A 31 3.98 -0.54 14.82
N GLY A 32 3.56 -0.86 13.59
CA GLY A 32 2.17 -0.76 13.16
C GLY A 32 1.72 0.63 12.70
N TYR A 33 2.55 1.67 12.77
CA TYR A 33 2.18 3.05 12.35
C TYR A 33 1.57 3.10 10.96
N PHE A 34 2.23 2.49 9.96
CA PHE A 34 1.74 2.49 8.58
C PHE A 34 0.62 1.47 8.34
N ALA A 35 0.50 0.43 9.18
CA ALA A 35 -0.57 -0.55 9.07
C ALA A 35 -1.92 0.06 9.49
N GLU A 36 -1.91 0.87 10.57
CA GLU A 36 -3.11 1.53 11.09
C GLU A 36 -3.40 2.89 10.43
N PHE A 37 -2.47 3.41 9.63
CA PHE A 37 -2.58 4.74 9.04
C PHE A 37 -3.82 4.92 8.15
N PRO A 38 -4.15 3.99 7.22
CA PRO A 38 -5.33 4.13 6.36
C PRO A 38 -6.64 4.17 7.15
N ASP A 39 -6.77 3.31 8.16
CA ASP A 39 -7.97 3.23 9.00
C ASP A 39 -8.16 4.49 9.84
N LYS A 40 -7.08 5.00 10.44
CA LYS A 40 -7.08 6.27 11.18
C LYS A 40 -7.44 7.45 10.29
N MET A 41 -6.97 7.46 9.04
CA MET A 41 -7.32 8.48 8.06
C MET A 41 -8.81 8.44 7.69
N LEU A 42 -9.36 7.26 7.37
CA LEU A 42 -10.77 7.11 7.04
C LEU A 42 -11.67 7.44 8.23
N GLN A 43 -11.28 7.07 9.44
CA GLN A 43 -11.99 7.44 10.66
C GLN A 43 -12.05 8.96 10.83
N ARG A 44 -10.95 9.67 10.56
CA ARG A 44 -10.89 11.13 10.62
C ARG A 44 -11.79 11.80 9.59
N VAL A 45 -11.75 11.34 8.34
CA VAL A 45 -12.62 11.86 7.27
C VAL A 45 -14.09 11.66 7.61
N ARG A 46 -14.47 10.49 8.14
CA ARG A 46 -15.85 10.24 8.60
C ARG A 46 -16.27 11.13 9.77
N LEU A 47 -15.38 11.37 10.74
CA LEU A 47 -15.65 12.29 11.85
C LEU A 47 -15.85 13.73 11.36
N GLU A 48 -15.07 14.16 10.36
CA GLU A 48 -15.23 15.47 9.70
C GLU A 48 -16.52 15.56 8.88
N GLN A 49 -16.94 14.47 8.21
CA GLN A 49 -18.19 14.41 7.43
C GLN A 49 -19.45 14.32 8.30
N THR A 50 -19.39 13.63 9.44
CA THR A 50 -20.50 13.53 10.41
C THR A 50 -20.70 14.81 11.22
N THR A 51 -19.66 15.65 11.33
CA THR A 51 -19.77 17.04 11.84
C THR A 51 -20.28 17.94 10.71
N GLY A 52 -21.44 17.60 10.16
CA GLY A 52 -22.06 18.26 9.02
C GLY A 52 -22.38 19.72 9.31
N GLU A 53 -21.44 20.61 9.00
CA GLU A 53 -21.71 21.99 8.59
C GLU A 53 -20.79 22.36 7.42
N ILE A 54 -21.30 22.08 6.22
CA ILE A 54 -20.80 22.54 4.91
C ILE A 54 -20.90 24.07 4.71
N ASN A 55 -21.18 24.85 5.75
CA ASN A 55 -21.16 26.30 5.68
C ASN A 55 -20.66 26.88 7.01
N LYS A 56 -19.44 27.42 6.97
CA LYS A 56 -18.75 28.16 8.05
C LYS A 56 -18.18 27.23 9.13
N PRO A 57 -16.85 27.01 9.21
CA PRO A 57 -16.29 26.66 10.50
C PRO A 57 -16.66 27.81 11.44
N ALA A 58 -17.53 27.55 12.43
CA ALA A 58 -17.52 28.35 13.63
C ALA A 58 -16.05 28.50 14.04
N PRO A 59 -15.57 29.69 14.45
CA PRO A 59 -14.17 29.85 14.81
C PRO A 59 -13.93 28.98 16.05
N VAL A 60 -13.53 27.73 15.83
CA VAL A 60 -13.12 26.84 16.91
C VAL A 60 -11.86 27.50 17.42
N SER A 61 -11.97 28.12 18.58
CA SER A 61 -10.84 28.80 19.19
C SER A 61 -9.75 27.74 19.36
N PRO A 62 -8.48 28.03 19.03
CA PRO A 62 -7.39 27.07 19.25
C PRO A 62 -7.35 26.52 20.68
N GLY A 63 -7.90 27.24 21.66
CA GLY A 63 -8.06 26.75 23.04
C GLY A 63 -9.08 25.61 23.18
N ASP A 64 -10.19 25.65 22.45
CA ASP A 64 -11.23 24.63 22.48
C ASP A 64 -10.76 23.34 21.78
N GLU A 65 -10.00 23.49 20.70
CA GLU A 65 -9.33 22.36 20.02
C GLU A 65 -8.27 21.70 20.90
N ILE A 66 -7.43 22.47 21.58
CA ILE A 66 -6.39 21.91 22.47
C ILE A 66 -7.05 21.20 23.66
N SER A 67 -8.19 21.69 24.14
CA SER A 67 -8.96 21.08 25.22
C SER A 67 -9.56 19.74 24.84
N SER A 68 -10.07 19.60 23.61
CA SER A 68 -10.61 18.33 23.11
C SER A 68 -9.52 17.31 22.78
N LEU A 69 -8.38 17.76 22.23
CA LEU A 69 -7.25 16.90 21.90
C LEU A 69 -6.45 16.46 23.13
N SER A 70 -6.33 17.35 24.13
CA SER A 70 -5.44 17.15 25.27
C SER A 70 -5.80 18.07 26.45
N PRO A 71 -6.66 17.62 27.38
CA PRO A 71 -7.01 18.42 28.56
C PRO A 71 -5.77 18.81 29.40
N LEU A 72 -4.71 17.99 29.34
CA LEU A 72 -3.43 18.28 29.99
C LEU A 72 -2.69 19.48 29.35
N LEU A 73 -2.65 19.60 28.02
CA LEU A 73 -2.00 20.73 27.36
C LEU A 73 -2.84 22.00 27.48
N ALA A 74 -4.17 21.88 27.54
CA ALA A 74 -5.06 23.02 27.78
C ALA A 74 -4.85 23.64 29.17
N GLY A 75 -4.54 22.81 30.17
CA GLY A 75 -4.22 23.27 31.53
C GLY A 75 -2.81 23.85 31.70
N LEU A 76 -1.94 23.73 30.70
CA LEU A 76 -0.55 24.16 30.80
C LEU A 76 -0.40 25.62 30.36
N SER A 77 0.28 26.44 31.19
CA SER A 77 0.56 27.83 30.82
C SER A 77 1.47 27.88 29.58
N LYS A 78 1.00 28.50 28.49
CA LYS A 78 1.76 28.69 27.25
C LYS A 78 2.94 29.66 27.49
N LYS A 79 4.06 29.14 27.99
CA LYS A 79 5.31 29.89 28.08
C LYS A 79 6.07 29.70 26.78
N MET A 80 6.42 30.80 26.11
CA MET A 80 7.31 30.77 24.95
C MET A 80 8.74 30.87 25.49
N PRO A 81 9.48 29.74 25.63
CA PRO A 81 10.80 29.74 26.27
C PRO A 81 11.85 30.50 25.44
N PHE A 82 11.59 30.69 24.16
CA PHE A 82 12.45 31.42 23.25
C PHE A 82 11.93 32.83 23.07
N ARG A 83 12.71 33.81 23.53
CA ARG A 83 12.50 35.22 23.23
C ARG A 83 13.72 35.73 22.49
N VAL A 84 13.45 36.45 21.41
CA VAL A 84 14.49 37.10 20.64
C VAL A 84 15.06 38.27 21.47
N PRO A 85 16.39 38.45 21.55
CA PRO A 85 17.00 39.59 22.22
C PRO A 85 16.52 40.93 21.66
N GLU A 86 16.50 41.96 22.50
CA GLU A 86 16.23 43.33 22.07
C GLU A 86 17.22 43.75 20.97
N GLY A 87 16.72 44.28 19.86
CA GLY A 87 17.55 44.69 18.73
C GLY A 87 17.96 43.59 17.72
N TYR A 88 17.56 42.33 17.90
CA TYR A 88 17.84 41.28 16.90
C TYR A 88 17.31 41.61 15.49
N PHE A 89 16.14 42.22 15.42
CA PHE A 89 15.53 42.64 14.15
C PHE A 89 16.00 44.02 13.66
N GLU A 90 16.75 44.77 14.47
CA GLU A 90 17.42 46.01 14.03
C GLU A 90 18.56 45.68 13.05
N ILE A 91 19.15 44.49 13.18
CA ILE A 91 19.98 43.87 12.13
C ILE A 91 19.02 43.30 11.08
N SER A 92 18.25 44.17 10.44
CA SER A 92 17.43 43.77 9.32
C SER A 92 18.36 43.19 8.26
N ALA A 93 17.99 42.06 7.67
CA ALA A 93 18.62 41.52 6.47
C ALA A 93 18.74 42.59 5.35
N GLY A 94 18.01 43.70 5.47
CA GLY A 94 18.14 44.89 4.65
C GLY A 94 19.52 45.53 4.64
N SER A 95 20.34 45.52 5.71
CA SER A 95 21.67 46.18 5.63
C SER A 95 22.70 45.35 4.85
N VAL A 96 22.60 44.03 4.94
CA VAL A 96 23.44 43.08 4.19
C VAL A 96 22.95 42.94 2.75
N LEU A 97 21.63 43.00 2.52
CA LEU A 97 21.02 42.93 1.18
C LEU A 97 20.97 44.29 0.45
N ALA A 98 21.12 45.42 1.14
CA ALA A 98 21.22 46.75 0.52
C ALA A 98 22.63 47.06 0.02
N THR A 99 23.66 46.38 0.55
CA THR A 99 25.05 46.46 0.06
C THR A 99 25.37 45.41 -1.00
N ALA A 100 24.55 44.36 -1.11
CA ALA A 100 24.58 43.47 -2.25
C ALA A 100 23.95 44.20 -3.45
N ASP A 101 24.76 44.56 -4.44
CA ASP A 101 24.27 44.98 -5.74
C ASP A 101 23.20 43.98 -6.19
N ARG A 102 21.98 44.46 -6.45
CA ARG A 102 20.88 43.66 -7.02
C ARG A 102 21.23 43.33 -8.47
N ILE A 103 22.28 42.57 -8.67
CA ILE A 103 22.56 41.90 -9.93
C ILE A 103 21.52 40.79 -9.96
N MET A 104 20.57 40.91 -10.87
CA MET A 104 19.68 39.82 -11.25
C MET A 104 20.40 39.07 -12.39
N PRO A 105 21.34 38.15 -12.10
CA PRO A 105 22.15 37.49 -13.13
C PRO A 105 21.31 36.73 -14.16
N TYR A 106 20.07 36.42 -13.79
CA TYR A 106 19.10 35.75 -14.63
C TYR A 106 17.90 36.66 -14.81
N GLN A 107 17.71 37.12 -16.04
CA GLN A 107 16.50 37.76 -16.50
C GLN A 107 15.84 36.84 -17.50
N VAL A 108 14.53 36.68 -17.36
CA VAL A 108 13.75 35.90 -18.31
C VAL A 108 13.62 36.74 -19.60
N PRO A 109 13.81 36.15 -20.79
CA PRO A 109 13.59 36.84 -22.05
C PRO A 109 12.18 37.44 -22.14
N ALA A 110 12.04 38.55 -22.86
CA ALA A 110 10.73 39.14 -23.14
C ALA A 110 9.78 38.09 -23.74
N ASP A 111 8.52 38.10 -23.30
CA ASP A 111 7.44 37.22 -23.78
C ASP A 111 7.63 35.71 -23.53
N TYR A 112 8.59 35.29 -22.69
CA TYR A 112 8.77 33.88 -22.32
C TYR A 112 7.48 33.25 -21.80
N PHE A 113 6.78 33.93 -20.89
CA PHE A 113 5.55 33.42 -20.29
C PHE A 113 4.36 33.45 -21.25
N GLU A 114 4.34 34.38 -22.21
CA GLU A 114 3.29 34.45 -23.25
C GLU A 114 3.46 33.34 -24.29
N GLN A 115 4.71 32.99 -24.62
CA GLN A 115 5.02 31.95 -25.60
C GLN A 115 5.05 30.55 -24.99
N PHE A 116 5.24 30.42 -23.67
CA PHE A 116 5.36 29.13 -22.99
C PHE A 116 4.12 28.23 -23.19
N PRO A 117 2.87 28.68 -23.01
CA PRO A 117 1.69 27.84 -23.25
C PRO A 117 1.60 27.34 -24.69
N VAL A 118 1.96 28.19 -25.66
CA VAL A 118 1.94 27.87 -27.09
C VAL A 118 3.00 26.82 -27.41
N GLN A 119 4.22 26.98 -26.88
CA GLN A 119 5.32 26.03 -27.06
C GLN A 119 5.01 24.66 -26.45
N VAL A 120 4.37 24.62 -25.26
CA VAL A 120 3.95 23.37 -24.62
C VAL A 120 2.88 22.66 -25.45
N LEU A 121 1.84 23.38 -25.90
CA LEU A 121 0.80 22.80 -26.75
C LEU A 121 1.34 22.31 -28.09
N GLN A 122 2.31 23.02 -28.66
CA GLN A 122 2.96 22.61 -29.89
C GLN A 122 3.81 21.35 -29.70
N LYS A 123 4.56 21.23 -28.60
CA LYS A 123 5.29 20.00 -28.25
C LYS A 123 4.36 18.81 -28.03
N ILE A 124 3.26 18.99 -27.29
CA ILE A 124 2.26 17.94 -27.06
C ILE A 124 1.60 17.47 -28.38
N ARG A 125 1.45 18.36 -29.36
CA ARG A 125 0.90 18.03 -30.69
C ARG A 125 1.93 17.41 -31.63
N GLN A 126 3.20 17.75 -31.49
CA GLN A 126 4.30 17.27 -32.34
C GLN A 126 4.88 15.94 -31.88
N GLU A 127 4.68 15.55 -30.62
CA GLU A 127 4.89 14.18 -30.20
C GLU A 127 3.84 13.28 -30.86
N PRO A 128 4.22 12.37 -31.78
CA PRO A 128 3.29 11.36 -32.24
C PRO A 128 2.83 10.58 -31.01
N ARG A 129 1.50 10.42 -30.85
CA ARG A 129 0.92 9.45 -29.92
C ARG A 129 1.22 8.01 -30.37
N SER A 130 2.49 7.65 -30.43
CA SER A 130 3.00 6.36 -30.87
C SER A 130 4.42 6.23 -30.30
N SER A 131 4.73 5.24 -29.48
CA SER A 131 4.37 3.83 -29.61
C SER A 131 3.68 3.28 -28.37
N GLU A 132 2.56 2.59 -28.55
CA GLU A 132 2.14 1.53 -27.63
C GLU A 132 3.37 0.69 -27.28
N ALA A 133 3.71 0.62 -25.99
CA ALA A 133 4.84 -0.17 -25.53
C ALA A 133 4.66 -1.58 -26.10
N ARG A 134 5.68 -2.10 -26.78
CA ARG A 134 5.61 -3.45 -27.35
C ARG A 134 5.49 -4.44 -26.19
N VAL A 135 4.25 -4.80 -25.84
CA VAL A 135 3.95 -5.85 -24.88
C VAL A 135 4.37 -7.16 -25.54
N ILE A 136 5.57 -7.62 -25.19
CA ILE A 136 6.05 -8.92 -25.65
C ILE A 136 5.45 -9.94 -24.68
N SER A 137 4.56 -10.79 -25.19
CA SER A 137 4.01 -11.89 -24.40
C SER A 137 5.13 -12.89 -24.06
N ILE A 138 5.36 -13.09 -22.76
CA ILE A 138 6.30 -14.09 -22.25
C ILE A 138 5.73 -15.49 -22.58
N LYS A 139 6.40 -16.22 -23.47
CA LYS A 139 6.04 -17.60 -23.79
C LYS A 139 6.49 -18.54 -22.67
N LYS A 140 5.57 -19.32 -22.08
CA LYS A 140 5.78 -20.25 -20.95
C LYS A 140 6.64 -21.50 -21.27
N THR A 141 7.55 -21.43 -22.24
CA THR A 141 8.32 -22.61 -22.71
C THR A 141 9.30 -23.16 -21.65
N TRP A 142 9.73 -22.34 -20.69
CA TRP A 142 10.60 -22.74 -19.58
C TRP A 142 9.95 -23.76 -18.63
N LEU A 143 8.61 -23.78 -18.55
CA LEU A 143 7.87 -24.65 -17.63
C LEU A 143 7.97 -26.12 -18.03
N LYS A 144 8.22 -26.42 -19.32
CA LYS A 144 8.44 -27.79 -19.81
C LYS A 144 9.73 -28.41 -19.25
N TYR A 145 10.77 -27.61 -19.05
CA TYR A 145 12.03 -28.07 -18.48
C TYR A 145 11.94 -28.25 -16.96
N ALA A 146 11.19 -27.37 -16.28
CA ALA A 146 10.97 -27.49 -14.84
C ALA A 146 10.23 -28.80 -14.46
N VAL A 147 9.21 -29.19 -15.24
CA VAL A 147 8.49 -30.46 -15.02
C VAL A 147 9.41 -31.67 -15.24
N ALA A 148 10.25 -31.66 -16.27
CA ALA A 148 11.20 -32.75 -16.51
C ALA A 148 12.21 -32.90 -15.36
N ALA A 149 12.75 -31.79 -14.83
CA ALA A 149 13.65 -31.80 -13.69
C ALA A 149 12.98 -32.31 -12.41
N ALA A 150 11.72 -31.93 -12.17
CA ALA A 150 10.95 -32.40 -11.01
C ALA A 150 10.70 -33.92 -11.08
N VAL A 151 10.30 -34.44 -12.25
CA VAL A 151 10.08 -35.88 -12.44
C VAL A 151 11.39 -36.67 -12.30
N ALA A 152 12.49 -36.17 -12.87
CA ALA A 152 13.81 -36.79 -12.71
C ALA A 152 14.27 -36.78 -11.25
N GLY A 153 14.03 -35.69 -10.51
CA GLY A 153 14.32 -35.59 -9.08
C GLY A 153 13.51 -36.57 -8.24
N ILE A 154 12.20 -36.70 -8.50
CA ILE A 154 11.33 -37.66 -7.80
C ILE A 154 11.79 -39.10 -8.06
N LEU A 155 12.13 -39.45 -9.31
CA LEU A 155 12.61 -40.79 -9.65
C LEU A 155 13.98 -41.09 -9.02
N ALA A 156 14.87 -40.10 -8.96
CA ALA A 156 16.16 -40.24 -8.29
C ALA A 156 16.00 -40.45 -6.77
N ILE A 157 15.11 -39.68 -6.13
CA ILE A 157 14.81 -39.82 -4.70
C ILE A 157 14.14 -41.17 -4.41
N ALA A 158 13.18 -41.59 -5.23
CA ALA A 158 12.50 -42.88 -5.07
C ALA A 158 13.46 -44.06 -5.24
N GLY A 159 14.36 -43.99 -6.24
CA GLY A 159 15.39 -45.01 -6.45
C GLY A 159 16.39 -45.09 -5.29
N TRP A 160 16.77 -43.94 -4.73
CA TRP A 160 17.64 -43.90 -3.55
C TRP A 160 16.94 -44.43 -2.30
N MET A 161 15.63 -44.16 -2.14
CA MET A 161 14.84 -44.66 -1.02
C MET A 161 14.63 -46.18 -1.06
N TYR A 162 14.63 -46.78 -2.26
CA TYR A 162 14.47 -48.23 -2.45
C TYR A 162 15.73 -49.05 -2.08
N GLN A 163 16.92 -48.43 -2.03
CA GLN A 163 18.17 -49.10 -1.67
C GLN A 163 18.51 -49.03 -0.18
N GLN A 164 17.68 -48.37 0.63
CA GLN A 164 17.85 -48.40 2.09
C GLN A 164 17.18 -49.68 2.63
N PRO A 165 17.90 -50.58 3.33
CA PRO A 165 17.24 -51.64 4.08
C PRO A 165 16.32 -50.99 5.12
N ALA A 166 15.13 -51.57 5.33
CA ALA A 166 14.08 -51.03 6.19
C ALA A 166 14.61 -50.69 7.59
N ALA A 167 15.08 -49.47 7.76
CA ALA A 167 15.26 -48.85 9.06
C ALA A 167 13.84 -48.54 9.54
N GLU A 168 13.45 -49.16 10.65
CA GLU A 168 12.24 -48.79 11.37
C GLU A 168 12.24 -47.26 11.52
N GLN A 169 11.20 -46.66 10.96
CA GLN A 169 10.99 -45.23 11.08
C GLN A 169 10.99 -44.86 12.57
N PRO A 170 11.58 -43.73 12.98
CA PRO A 170 11.21 -43.08 14.23
C PRO A 170 9.82 -42.47 14.01
N GLY A 171 8.84 -43.34 13.86
CA GLY A 171 7.43 -43.03 13.69
C GLY A 171 6.72 -43.52 14.95
N ILE A 172 6.16 -42.55 15.67
CA ILE A 172 4.99 -42.65 16.55
C ILE A 172 4.71 -44.06 17.12
N SER A 173 4.91 -44.20 18.43
CA SER A 173 4.74 -45.46 19.15
C SER A 173 3.38 -46.14 18.85
N PRO A 174 3.32 -47.48 18.77
CA PRO A 174 2.08 -48.21 18.54
C PRO A 174 1.03 -47.95 19.64
N ALA A 175 1.46 -47.50 20.82
CA ALA A 175 0.59 -47.01 21.88
C ALA A 175 -0.10 -45.69 21.52
N PHE A 176 0.61 -44.74 20.91
CA PHE A 176 0.05 -43.47 20.46
C PHE A 176 -0.93 -43.65 19.31
N VAL A 177 -0.65 -44.56 18.36
CA VAL A 177 -1.62 -44.86 17.27
C VAL A 177 -2.92 -45.43 17.84
N LYS A 178 -2.83 -46.26 18.87
CA LYS A 178 -3.99 -46.84 19.54
C LYS A 178 -4.79 -45.79 20.33
N GLN A 179 -4.10 -44.84 20.96
CA GLN A 179 -4.73 -43.71 21.65
C GLN A 179 -5.36 -42.72 20.66
N LEU A 180 -4.68 -42.41 19.56
CA LEU A 180 -5.19 -41.50 18.53
C LEU A 180 -6.45 -42.05 17.86
N ASN A 181 -6.54 -43.36 17.67
CA ASN A 181 -7.73 -44.00 17.10
C ASN A 181 -8.90 -44.02 18.11
N ALA A 182 -8.60 -44.10 19.40
CA ALA A 182 -9.61 -43.97 20.46
C ALA A 182 -10.10 -42.53 20.62
N GLU A 183 -9.21 -41.55 20.49
CA GLU A 183 -9.54 -40.11 20.49
C GLU A 183 -10.28 -39.73 19.20
N MET A 184 -9.90 -40.26 18.03
CA MET A 184 -10.61 -40.06 16.75
C MET A 184 -12.06 -40.56 16.76
N GLN A 185 -12.37 -41.59 17.55
CA GLN A 185 -13.74 -42.06 17.73
C GLN A 185 -14.56 -41.17 18.67
N GLN A 186 -13.92 -40.39 19.55
CA GLN A 186 -14.61 -39.41 20.41
C GLN A 186 -14.89 -38.07 19.74
N ILE A 187 -14.16 -37.71 18.67
CA ILE A 187 -14.40 -36.49 17.86
C ILE A 187 -15.50 -36.66 16.80
N SER A 188 -16.17 -37.82 16.77
CA SER A 188 -17.16 -38.15 15.76
C SER A 188 -18.49 -37.46 16.04
N ASP A 189 -18.97 -36.77 15.00
CA ASP A 189 -20.31 -36.24 14.76
C ASP A 189 -20.49 -34.76 15.13
N GLU A 190 -20.10 -34.30 16.31
CA GLU A 190 -20.37 -32.92 16.74
C GLU A 190 -19.33 -31.90 16.21
N ALA A 191 -18.03 -32.25 16.20
CA ALA A 191 -16.97 -31.43 15.61
C ALA A 191 -16.95 -31.48 14.07
N ILE A 192 -17.45 -32.56 13.48
CA ILE A 192 -17.60 -32.71 12.02
C ILE A 192 -18.71 -31.78 11.51
N LEU A 193 -19.78 -31.58 12.29
CA LEU A 193 -20.82 -30.60 11.99
C LEU A 193 -20.27 -29.16 12.01
N GLU A 194 -19.36 -28.82 12.93
CA GLU A 194 -18.72 -27.50 13.00
C GLU A 194 -17.75 -27.22 11.83
N PHE A 195 -17.08 -28.26 11.32
CA PHE A 195 -16.23 -28.16 10.12
C PHE A 195 -17.04 -28.16 8.81
N SER A 196 -18.25 -28.73 8.82
CA SER A 196 -19.19 -28.69 7.69
C SER A 196 -19.97 -27.38 7.59
N ASN A 197 -19.88 -26.54 8.61
CA ASN A 197 -20.43 -25.19 8.59
C ASN A 197 -19.43 -24.28 7.87
N PRO A 198 -19.78 -23.66 6.72
CA PRO A 198 -18.84 -22.92 5.86
C PRO A 198 -18.23 -21.66 6.52
N THR A 199 -18.60 -21.36 7.76
CA THR A 199 -18.20 -20.14 8.49
C THR A 199 -16.80 -20.22 9.11
N SER A 200 -16.10 -21.37 9.10
CA SER A 200 -14.84 -21.54 9.85
C SER A 200 -13.56 -21.69 9.02
N SER A 201 -13.62 -21.59 7.68
CA SER A 201 -12.40 -21.75 6.86
C SER A 201 -12.22 -20.72 5.72
N ILE A 202 -12.27 -19.42 6.03
CA ILE A 202 -11.66 -18.41 5.14
C ILE A 202 -10.93 -17.35 5.98
N TYR A 203 -9.65 -17.61 6.28
CA TYR A 203 -8.69 -16.54 6.57
C TYR A 203 -7.38 -16.81 5.82
N PHE A 204 -7.43 -16.65 4.50
CA PHE A 204 -6.29 -16.24 3.69
C PHE A 204 -6.81 -15.34 2.58
N GLY A 205 -6.28 -14.12 2.52
CA GLY A 205 -6.96 -12.95 1.96
C GLY A 205 -7.31 -13.04 0.47
N THR A 206 -8.60 -12.90 0.18
CA THR A 206 -9.22 -12.15 -0.92
C THR A 206 -10.70 -12.03 -0.57
N ALA A 207 -11.29 -10.83 -0.68
CA ALA A 207 -12.71 -10.61 -0.42
C ALA A 207 -13.58 -11.49 -1.34
N GLY A 208 -14.08 -12.60 -0.79
CA GLY A 208 -15.11 -13.43 -1.40
C GLY A 208 -16.46 -13.03 -0.84
N ILE A 209 -17.11 -12.04 -1.46
CA ILE A 209 -18.51 -11.72 -1.19
C ILE A 209 -19.33 -12.85 -1.83
N THR A 210 -19.97 -13.69 -1.02
CA THR A 210 -20.98 -14.64 -1.52
C THR A 210 -22.31 -13.90 -1.73
N ALA A 211 -23.06 -14.26 -2.77
CA ALA A 211 -24.34 -13.61 -3.11
C ALA A 211 -25.42 -13.72 -2.01
N ASP A 212 -25.23 -14.57 -1.01
CA ASP A 212 -26.11 -14.76 0.14
C ASP A 212 -25.85 -13.78 1.30
N ASP A 213 -24.72 -13.06 1.27
CA ASP A 213 -24.27 -12.12 2.33
C ASP A 213 -24.58 -10.65 2.01
N LEU A 214 -25.35 -10.41 0.93
CA LEU A 214 -25.84 -9.09 0.54
C LEU A 214 -27.33 -9.02 0.90
N SER A 215 -27.67 -8.34 2.00
CA SER A 215 -29.08 -8.07 2.28
C SER A 215 -29.62 -7.01 1.29
N PRO A 216 -30.94 -7.00 1.00
CA PRO A 216 -31.54 -5.97 0.15
C PRO A 216 -31.25 -4.54 0.63
N SER A 217 -31.05 -4.36 1.94
CA SER A 217 -30.61 -3.10 2.55
C SER A 217 -29.16 -2.75 2.24
N ASP A 218 -28.23 -3.71 2.26
CA ASP A 218 -26.82 -3.44 1.96
C ASP A 218 -26.62 -3.04 0.49
N ILE A 219 -27.42 -3.64 -0.40
CA ILE A 219 -27.45 -3.28 -1.82
C ILE A 219 -27.99 -1.85 -1.99
N HIS A 220 -28.97 -1.44 -1.17
CA HIS A 220 -29.49 -0.08 -1.18
C HIS A 220 -28.45 0.94 -0.71
N ASP A 221 -27.69 0.64 0.35
CA ASP A 221 -26.62 1.51 0.83
C ASP A 221 -25.47 1.60 -0.18
N LEU A 222 -25.09 0.49 -0.83
CA LEU A 222 -24.06 0.47 -1.87
C LEU A 222 -24.45 1.23 -3.15
N LEU A 223 -25.75 1.27 -3.45
CA LEU A 223 -26.29 1.96 -4.62
C LEU A 223 -26.89 3.34 -4.28
N SER A 224 -26.83 3.78 -3.03
CA SER A 224 -27.45 5.03 -2.56
C SER A 224 -26.87 6.29 -3.23
N ASP A 225 -25.60 6.23 -3.61
CA ASP A 225 -24.90 7.30 -4.35
C ASP A 225 -25.12 7.22 -5.87
N VAL A 226 -25.81 6.18 -6.37
CA VAL A 226 -26.12 6.01 -7.80
C VAL A 226 -27.54 6.47 -8.07
N SER A 227 -27.71 7.46 -8.95
CA SER A 227 -29.05 7.94 -9.32
C SER A 227 -29.82 6.91 -10.15
N ASP A 228 -31.14 6.87 -9.98
CA ASP A 228 -32.03 6.00 -10.77
C ASP A 228 -31.86 6.23 -12.28
N ASP A 229 -31.66 7.48 -12.71
CA ASP A 229 -31.38 7.85 -14.10
C ASP A 229 -30.10 7.18 -14.64
N ALA A 230 -29.04 7.08 -13.83
CA ALA A 230 -27.78 6.44 -14.23
C ALA A 230 -27.95 4.92 -14.38
N LEU A 231 -28.74 4.29 -13.50
CA LEU A 231 -29.09 2.87 -13.61
C LEU A 231 -29.96 2.61 -14.84
N GLN A 232 -30.91 3.49 -15.15
CA GLN A 232 -31.74 3.40 -16.35
C GLN A 232 -30.87 3.47 -17.62
N HIS A 233 -29.91 4.39 -17.64
CA HIS A 233 -29.00 4.58 -18.76
C HIS A 233 -28.06 3.38 -18.95
N TYR A 234 -27.55 2.81 -17.85
CA TYR A 234 -26.75 1.59 -17.86
C TYR A 234 -27.55 0.39 -18.39
N LEU A 235 -28.79 0.21 -17.93
CA LEU A 235 -29.66 -0.84 -18.44
C LEU A 235 -29.94 -0.64 -19.93
N GLN A 236 -30.16 0.58 -20.41
CA GLN A 236 -30.31 0.84 -21.84
C GLN A 236 -29.05 0.53 -22.65
N GLU A 237 -27.87 0.84 -22.11
CA GLU A 237 -26.59 0.63 -22.78
C GLU A 237 -26.21 -0.86 -22.91
N PHE A 238 -26.54 -1.67 -21.90
CA PHE A 238 -26.14 -3.09 -21.85
C PHE A 238 -27.25 -4.07 -22.26
N ASN A 239 -28.53 -3.71 -22.17
CA ASN A 239 -29.64 -4.59 -22.59
C ASN A 239 -29.73 -4.76 -24.13
N GLY A 240 -28.87 -4.07 -24.88
CA GLY A 240 -28.72 -4.21 -26.34
C GLY A 240 -27.56 -5.10 -26.82
N LYS A 241 -26.75 -5.72 -25.93
CA LYS A 241 -25.51 -6.43 -26.31
C LYS A 241 -25.45 -7.92 -25.96
N SER A 242 -26.59 -8.56 -25.74
CA SER A 242 -26.67 -10.02 -25.61
C SER A 242 -27.72 -10.58 -26.57
N THR A 243 -27.36 -10.78 -27.84
CA THR A 243 -27.80 -11.87 -28.72
C THR A 243 -27.44 -11.58 -30.19
N SER A 244 -26.21 -11.87 -30.60
CA SER A 244 -25.95 -12.32 -31.98
C SER A 244 -24.50 -12.79 -32.11
N THR A 245 -24.29 -14.11 -31.96
CA THR A 245 -23.37 -14.94 -32.75
C THR A 245 -23.29 -16.30 -32.09
N LEU A 246 -24.12 -17.23 -32.53
CA LEU A 246 -23.83 -18.68 -32.53
C LEU A 246 -24.83 -19.34 -33.49
N ASN A 247 -24.25 -19.95 -34.54
CA ASN A 247 -24.81 -20.63 -35.72
C ASN A 247 -25.14 -19.74 -36.93
#